data_AF-A0A350RKF6-F1
#
_entry.id   AF-A0A350RKF6-F1
#
_cell.length_a   1.000
_cell.length_b   1.000
_cell.length_c   1.000
_cell.angle_alpha   90.00
_cell.angle_beta   90.00
_cell.angle_gamma   90.00
#
_symmetry.space_group_name_H-M   'P 1'
#
loop_
_entity.id
_entity.type
_entity.pdbx_description
1 polymer ?
#
loop_
_entity_poly.entity_id
_entity_poly.type
_entity_poly.pdbx_seq_one_letter_code
_entity_poly.pdbx_strand_id
1 'polypeptide(L)'
;MAFGLMSMALMGSFAFVIKFAEDDGITPSKAALLMSVVGASSILGRLLLTAVAGKLGSVRLLQIALMAQPVAYFFWIIADGRYYMLVIFAALLGLTYGGFVALAGDVVAFYFGLVGIGAVTGMLFFYSGFGSLIGPPIVGFLADLSTLRILPVGAVFVMALLGAVVLLTASTRPVDFGVSKPLPQPATEVATDIVEVSRRPTVFELEAV
;
A
#
# COMPACT_ATOMS: atom_id res chain seq x y z
N MET A 1 -2.73 8.37 -8.55
CA MET A 1 -2.72 9.63 -7.76
C MET A 1 -2.72 9.37 -6.25
N ALA A 2 -3.75 8.72 -5.67
CA ALA A 2 -3.83 8.45 -4.22
C ALA A 2 -2.56 7.79 -3.63
N PHE A 3 -2.02 6.78 -4.31
CA PHE A 3 -0.76 6.11 -3.95
C PHE A 3 0.43 7.09 -3.85
N GLY A 4 0.52 8.06 -4.77
CA GLY A 4 1.58 9.07 -4.76
C GLY A 4 1.47 10.00 -3.55
N LEU A 5 0.28 10.55 -3.31
CA LEU A 5 0.01 11.44 -2.16
C LEU A 5 0.31 10.75 -0.81
N MET A 6 -0.08 9.48 -0.68
CA MET A 6 0.22 8.67 0.51
C MET A 6 1.72 8.45 0.70
N SER A 7 2.44 8.20 -0.40
CA SER A 7 3.90 8.02 -0.35
C SER A 7 4.64 9.32 -0.03
N MET A 8 4.14 10.47 -0.52
CA MET A 8 4.67 11.79 -0.14
C MET A 8 4.62 11.99 1.37
N ALA A 9 3.45 11.77 1.97
CA ALA A 9 3.27 11.90 3.40
C ALA A 9 4.17 10.93 4.18
N LEU A 10 4.25 9.68 3.73
CA LEU A 10 5.04 8.64 4.38
C LEU A 10 6.53 8.94 4.37
N MET A 11 7.10 9.25 3.21
CA MET A 11 8.53 9.55 3.10
C MET A 11 8.90 10.87 3.75
N GLY A 12 8.05 11.89 3.64
CA GLY A 12 8.23 13.14 4.37
C GLY A 12 8.27 12.91 5.88
N SER A 13 7.43 12.01 6.39
CA SER A 13 7.43 11.66 7.81
C SER A 13 8.66 10.87 8.22
N PHE A 14 9.08 9.88 7.43
CA PHE A 14 10.27 9.09 7.74
C PHE A 14 11.55 9.93 7.76
N ALA A 15 11.66 10.91 6.86
CA ALA A 15 12.83 11.79 6.82
C ALA A 15 12.95 12.65 8.08
N PHE A 16 11.83 13.07 8.69
CA PHE A 16 11.83 14.09 9.73
C PHE A 16 11.39 13.60 11.12
N VAL A 17 10.78 12.43 11.27
CA VAL A 17 10.26 11.93 12.56
C VAL A 17 11.32 11.88 13.67
N ILE A 18 12.55 11.43 13.35
CA ILE A 18 13.64 11.37 14.33
C ILE A 18 14.05 12.78 14.74
N LYS A 19 14.29 13.66 13.75
CA LYS A 19 14.65 15.06 14.00
C LYS A 19 13.60 15.77 14.87
N PHE A 20 12.31 15.63 14.55
CA PHE A 20 11.23 16.21 15.36
C PHE A 20 11.17 15.63 16.78
N ALA A 21 11.45 14.35 16.96
CA ALA A 21 11.53 13.76 18.29
C ALA A 21 12.72 14.32 19.09
N GLU A 22 13.87 14.50 18.45
CA GLU A 22 15.05 15.10 19.09
C GLU A 22 14.85 16.58 19.42
N ASP A 23 14.24 17.34 18.51
CA ASP A 23 13.84 18.75 18.73
C ASP A 23 12.85 18.88 19.90
N ASP A 24 12.05 17.85 20.17
CA ASP A 24 11.16 17.74 21.32
C ASP A 24 11.89 17.39 22.65
N GLY A 25 13.22 17.28 22.63
CA GLY A 25 14.03 16.92 23.79
C GLY A 25 14.07 15.42 24.08
N ILE A 26 13.61 14.57 23.15
CA ILE A 26 13.73 13.11 23.28
C ILE A 26 15.16 12.70 22.93
N THR A 27 15.73 11.81 23.74
CA THR A 27 17.10 11.35 23.51
C THR A 27 17.23 10.66 22.14
N PRO A 28 18.36 10.83 21.43
CA PRO A 28 18.57 10.21 20.11
C PRO A 28 18.34 8.70 20.10
N SER A 29 18.72 8.01 21.20
CA SER A 29 18.48 6.58 21.35
C SER A 29 16.98 6.23 21.35
N LYS A 30 16.14 7.02 22.03
CA LYS A 30 14.67 6.82 22.03
C LYS A 30 14.05 7.22 20.71
N ALA A 31 14.52 8.29 20.08
CA ALA A 31 14.07 8.70 18.75
C ALA A 31 14.34 7.60 17.70
N ALA A 32 15.52 6.97 17.73
CA ALA A 32 15.87 5.84 16.87
C ALA A 32 14.97 4.62 17.09
N LEU A 33 14.54 4.34 18.34
CA LEU A 33 13.61 3.25 18.64
C LEU A 33 12.25 3.43 17.95
N LEU A 34 11.83 4.65 17.63
CA LEU A 34 10.59 4.87 16.87
C LEU A 34 10.65 4.19 15.50
N MET A 35 11.80 4.24 14.81
CA MET A 35 11.96 3.53 13.53
C MET A 35 11.95 2.01 13.69
N SER A 36 12.50 1.49 14.79
CA SER A 36 12.37 0.07 15.13
C SER A 36 10.91 -0.32 15.35
N VAL A 37 10.12 0.53 16.01
CA VAL A 37 8.68 0.31 16.21
C VAL A 37 7.94 0.35 14.87
N VAL A 38 8.25 1.30 13.97
CA VAL A 38 7.70 1.35 12.61
C VAL A 38 8.00 0.05 11.87
N GLY A 39 9.26 -0.42 11.91
CA GLY A 39 9.69 -1.64 11.23
C GLY A 39 8.98 -2.90 11.76
N ALA A 40 8.97 -3.09 13.08
CA ALA A 40 8.29 -4.22 13.71
C ALA A 40 6.78 -4.20 13.43
N SER A 41 6.15 -3.03 13.53
CA SER A 41 4.71 -2.87 13.26
C SER A 41 4.38 -3.05 11.78
N SER A 42 5.31 -2.74 10.87
CA SER A 42 5.16 -3.03 9.43
C SER A 42 5.12 -4.53 9.16
N ILE A 43 5.98 -5.31 9.80
CA ILE A 43 5.93 -6.78 9.69
C ILE A 43 4.58 -7.29 10.21
N LEU A 44 4.15 -6.83 11.39
CA LEU A 44 2.85 -7.20 11.94
C LEU A 44 1.69 -6.79 11.03
N GLY A 45 1.73 -5.58 10.46
CA GLY A 45 0.71 -5.08 9.54
C GLY A 45 0.60 -5.91 8.28
N ARG A 46 1.73 -6.30 7.70
CA ARG A 46 1.77 -7.22 6.55
C ARG A 46 1.09 -8.53 6.88
N LEU A 47 1.45 -9.15 8.00
CA LEU A 47 0.92 -10.47 8.40
C LEU A 47 -0.57 -10.40 8.75
N LEU A 48 -0.97 -9.44 9.59
CA LEU A 48 -2.36 -9.31 10.04
C LEU A 48 -3.29 -8.95 8.89
N LEU A 49 -2.93 -7.96 8.07
CA LEU A 49 -3.82 -7.49 7.00
C LEU A 49 -3.90 -8.50 5.86
N THR A 50 -2.82 -9.22 5.54
CA THR A 50 -2.90 -10.32 4.55
C THR A 50 -3.68 -11.53 5.08
N ALA A 51 -3.53 -11.89 6.36
CA ALA A 51 -4.31 -12.97 6.96
C ALA A 51 -5.82 -12.66 6.97
N VAL A 52 -6.18 -11.40 7.18
CA VAL A 52 -7.58 -10.96 7.19
C VAL A 52 -8.12 -10.70 5.77
N ALA A 53 -7.25 -10.54 4.78
CA ALA A 53 -7.63 -10.27 3.38
C ALA A 53 -8.57 -11.32 2.80
N GLY A 54 -8.34 -12.59 3.11
CA GLY A 54 -9.21 -13.69 2.67
C GLY A 54 -10.65 -13.61 3.21
N LYS A 55 -10.91 -12.87 4.29
CA LYS A 55 -12.25 -12.72 4.90
C LYS A 55 -12.93 -11.40 4.57
N LEU A 56 -12.21 -10.28 4.65
CA LEU A 56 -12.78 -8.93 4.47
C LEU A 56 -12.64 -8.40 3.03
N GLY A 57 -11.81 -9.04 2.21
CA GLY A 57 -11.43 -8.55 0.89
C GLY A 57 -10.30 -7.54 0.95
N SER A 58 -9.32 -7.73 0.08
CA SER A 58 -8.05 -7.00 0.06
C SER A 58 -8.24 -5.51 -0.25
N VAL A 59 -9.22 -5.19 -1.10
CA VAL A 59 -9.58 -3.81 -1.45
C VAL A 59 -10.07 -3.04 -0.22
N ARG A 60 -10.99 -3.62 0.56
CA ARG A 60 -11.56 -2.96 1.74
C ARG A 60 -10.50 -2.78 2.82
N LEU A 61 -9.66 -3.79 3.04
CA LEU A 61 -8.57 -3.67 4.00
C LEU A 61 -7.53 -2.63 3.60
N LEU A 62 -7.20 -2.53 2.31
CA LEU A 62 -6.31 -1.48 1.82
C LEU A 62 -6.91 -0.10 2.05
N GLN A 63 -8.21 0.08 1.79
CA GLN A 63 -8.92 1.33 2.08
C GLN A 63 -8.88 1.67 3.58
N ILE A 64 -9.17 0.69 4.46
CA ILE A 64 -9.11 0.90 5.92
C ILE A 64 -7.70 1.26 6.36
N ALA A 65 -6.67 0.56 5.86
CA ALA A 65 -5.27 0.85 6.19
C ALA A 65 -4.88 2.27 5.75
N LEU A 66 -5.27 2.68 4.55
CA LEU A 66 -4.99 4.03 4.04
C LEU A 66 -5.80 5.11 4.77
N MET A 67 -7.01 4.81 5.25
CA MET A 67 -7.80 5.71 6.12
C MET A 67 -7.22 5.86 7.52
N ALA A 68 -6.58 4.81 8.04
CA ALA A 68 -5.93 4.85 9.34
C ALA A 68 -4.61 5.66 9.32
N GLN A 69 -4.03 5.92 8.14
CA GLN A 69 -2.78 6.65 8.02
C GLN A 69 -2.89 8.13 8.46
N PRO A 70 -3.91 8.91 8.05
CA PRO A 70 -4.18 10.24 8.64
C PRO A 70 -4.34 10.23 10.16
N VAL A 71 -4.94 9.17 10.73
CA VAL A 71 -5.09 9.03 12.19
C VAL A 71 -3.73 8.89 12.86
N ALA A 72 -2.79 8.16 12.26
CA ALA A 72 -1.42 8.10 12.75
C ALA A 72 -0.79 9.51 12.82
N TYR A 73 -0.91 10.29 11.74
CA TYR A 73 -0.37 11.66 11.71
C TYR A 73 -1.06 12.60 12.70
N PHE A 74 -2.34 12.39 12.99
CA PHE A 74 -3.02 13.13 14.05
C PHE A 74 -2.36 12.91 15.41
N PHE A 75 -1.98 11.66 15.75
CA PHE A 75 -1.22 11.38 16.97
C PHE A 75 0.15 12.08 16.99
N TRP A 76 0.79 12.25 15.83
CA TRP A 76 2.05 13.02 15.74
C TRP A 76 1.84 14.52 15.99
N ILE A 77 0.74 15.10 15.50
CA ILE A 77 0.40 16.52 15.71
C ILE A 77 0.20 16.81 17.20
N ILE A 78 -0.55 15.97 17.91
CA ILE A 78 -0.85 16.17 19.34
C ILE A 78 0.28 15.70 20.26
N ALA A 79 1.32 15.07 19.72
CA ALA A 79 2.39 14.44 20.48
C ALA A 79 3.10 15.44 21.38
N ASP A 80 3.42 16.65 20.91
CA ASP A 80 3.94 17.78 21.72
C ASP A 80 4.95 17.35 22.80
N GLY A 81 5.96 16.58 22.37
CA GLY A 81 7.05 16.03 23.19
C GLY A 81 6.75 14.79 24.03
N ARG A 82 5.52 14.25 23.99
CA ARG A 82 5.15 13.01 24.67
C ARG A 82 5.59 11.80 23.85
N TYR A 83 6.65 11.13 24.29
CA TYR A 83 7.20 9.94 23.62
C TYR A 83 6.15 8.83 23.38
N TYR A 84 5.23 8.59 24.33
CA TYR A 84 4.22 7.54 24.16
C TYR A 84 3.28 7.80 22.97
N MET A 85 2.96 9.06 22.67
CA MET A 85 2.14 9.43 21.51
C MET A 85 2.91 9.19 20.20
N LEU A 86 4.22 9.46 20.19
CA LEU A 86 5.09 9.15 19.06
C LEU A 86 5.23 7.64 18.83
N VAL A 87 5.23 6.84 19.89
CA VAL A 87 5.22 5.36 19.78
C VAL A 87 3.90 4.88 19.16
N ILE A 88 2.76 5.43 19.59
CA ILE A 88 1.44 5.11 18.98
C ILE A 88 1.45 5.50 17.50
N PHE A 89 1.93 6.70 17.17
CA PHE A 89 2.11 7.15 15.79
C PHE A 89 2.98 6.18 14.99
N ALA A 90 4.17 5.83 15.48
CA ALA A 90 5.11 4.93 14.82
C ALA A 90 4.49 3.54 14.59
N ALA A 91 3.77 3.01 15.57
CA ALA A 91 3.10 1.73 15.46
C ALA A 91 1.98 1.74 14.42
N LEU A 92 1.12 2.76 14.45
CA LEU A 92 0.04 2.92 13.47
C LEU A 92 0.60 3.15 12.06
N LEU A 93 1.58 4.04 11.91
CA LEU A 93 2.22 4.33 10.62
C LEU A 93 2.87 3.06 10.04
N GLY A 94 3.56 2.28 10.88
CA GLY A 94 4.14 1.00 10.49
C GLY A 94 3.06 0.00 10.05
N LEU A 95 1.99 -0.15 10.83
CA LEU A 95 0.88 -1.06 10.53
C LEU A 95 0.23 -0.73 9.18
N THR A 96 -0.10 0.55 8.94
CA THR A 96 -0.73 1.02 7.71
C THR A 96 0.21 0.88 6.52
N TYR A 97 1.49 1.20 6.70
CA TYR A 97 2.52 1.06 5.67
C TYR A 97 2.73 -0.42 5.26
N GLY A 98 2.86 -1.30 6.24
CA GLY A 98 3.01 -2.74 6.00
C GLY A 98 1.81 -3.31 5.24
N GLY A 99 0.60 -2.93 5.67
CA GLY A 99 -0.64 -3.26 4.98
C GLY A 99 -0.71 -2.75 3.55
N PHE A 100 -0.37 -1.49 3.35
CA PHE A 100 -0.36 -0.84 2.05
C PHE A 100 0.51 -1.60 1.04
N VAL A 101 1.74 -1.92 1.41
CA VAL A 101 2.67 -2.64 0.52
C VAL A 101 2.21 -4.08 0.26
N ALA A 102 1.72 -4.77 1.28
CA ALA A 102 1.32 -6.18 1.13
C ALA A 102 0.02 -6.34 0.33
N LEU A 103 -0.97 -5.47 0.55
CA LEU A 103 -2.27 -5.56 -0.13
C LEU A 103 -2.26 -4.93 -1.52
N ALA A 104 -1.29 -4.06 -1.84
CA ALA A 104 -1.24 -3.39 -3.15
C ALA A 104 -1.24 -4.40 -4.32
N GLY A 105 -0.43 -5.46 -4.25
CA GLY A 105 -0.38 -6.47 -5.32
C GLY A 105 -1.69 -7.21 -5.50
N ASP A 106 -2.32 -7.59 -4.40
CA ASP A 106 -3.60 -8.32 -4.40
C ASP A 106 -4.75 -7.44 -4.92
N VAL A 107 -4.76 -6.16 -4.54
CA VAL A 107 -5.72 -5.19 -5.06
C VAL A 107 -5.53 -4.96 -6.56
N VAL A 108 -4.29 -4.86 -7.05
CA VAL A 108 -4.04 -4.75 -8.49
C VAL A 108 -4.52 -5.99 -9.23
N ALA A 109 -4.22 -7.18 -8.72
CA ALA A 109 -4.69 -8.43 -9.30
C ALA A 109 -6.23 -8.49 -9.35
N PHE A 110 -6.91 -7.99 -8.31
CA PHE A 110 -8.37 -7.93 -8.26
C PHE A 110 -8.98 -6.99 -9.32
N TYR A 111 -8.42 -5.81 -9.53
CA TYR A 111 -8.98 -4.83 -10.48
C TYR A 111 -8.60 -5.09 -11.94
N PHE A 112 -7.38 -5.59 -12.18
CA PHE A 112 -6.78 -5.66 -13.52
C PHE A 112 -6.54 -7.08 -14.02
N GLY A 113 -6.77 -8.08 -13.16
CA GLY A 113 -6.39 -9.45 -13.44
C GLY A 113 -4.88 -9.68 -13.35
N LEU A 114 -4.46 -10.92 -13.64
CA LEU A 114 -3.04 -11.30 -13.61
C LEU A 114 -2.30 -10.88 -14.88
N VAL A 115 -3.01 -10.70 -15.99
CA VAL A 115 -2.43 -10.29 -17.28
C VAL A 115 -2.09 -8.80 -17.22
N GLY A 116 -0.80 -8.46 -17.18
CA GLY A 116 -0.35 -7.07 -17.10
C GLY A 116 -0.21 -6.51 -15.68
N ILE A 117 -0.30 -7.36 -14.64
CA ILE A 117 -0.11 -6.96 -13.24
C ILE A 117 1.21 -6.21 -13.02
N GLY A 118 2.28 -6.61 -13.70
CA GLY A 118 3.58 -5.95 -13.63
C GLY A 118 3.56 -4.52 -14.16
N ALA A 119 2.85 -4.24 -15.26
CA ALA A 119 2.76 -2.91 -15.84
C ALA A 119 1.95 -1.96 -14.93
N VAL A 120 0.81 -2.42 -14.41
CA VAL A 120 -0.03 -1.63 -13.50
C VAL A 120 0.69 -1.38 -12.17
N THR A 121 1.29 -2.42 -11.61
CA THR A 121 2.09 -2.31 -10.37
C THR A 121 3.26 -1.36 -10.59
N GLY A 122 3.94 -1.44 -11.73
CA GLY A 122 5.00 -0.52 -12.13
C GLY A 122 4.53 0.94 -12.17
N MET A 123 3.38 1.24 -12.80
CA MET A 123 2.81 2.60 -12.80
C MET A 123 2.45 3.08 -11.39
N LEU A 124 1.88 2.21 -10.54
CA LEU A 124 1.56 2.57 -9.16
C LEU A 124 2.81 2.93 -8.36
N PHE A 125 3.87 2.12 -8.47
CA PHE A 125 5.14 2.40 -7.82
C PHE A 125 5.87 3.59 -8.44
N PHE A 126 5.69 3.86 -9.73
CA PHE A 126 6.19 5.08 -10.37
C PHE A 126 5.55 6.31 -9.72
N TYR A 127 4.22 6.38 -9.63
CA TYR A 127 3.54 7.48 -8.91
C TYR A 127 3.95 7.57 -7.44
N SER A 128 4.12 6.42 -6.77
CA SER A 128 4.63 6.35 -5.40
C SER A 128 6.04 6.93 -5.29
N GLY A 129 6.93 6.58 -6.21
CA GLY A 129 8.29 7.08 -6.30
C GLY A 129 8.36 8.59 -6.55
N PHE A 130 7.53 9.12 -7.44
CA PHE A 130 7.37 10.57 -7.61
C PHE A 130 6.93 11.25 -6.32
N GLY A 131 5.99 10.65 -5.60
CA GLY A 131 5.58 11.15 -4.30
C GLY A 131 6.73 11.14 -3.28
N SER A 132 7.46 10.03 -3.20
CA SER A 132 8.63 9.87 -2.33
C SER A 132 9.75 10.87 -2.63
N LEU A 133 9.90 11.28 -3.89
CA LEU A 133 10.89 12.28 -4.30
C LEU A 133 10.51 13.69 -3.84
N ILE A 134 9.23 14.03 -3.93
CA ILE A 134 8.73 15.39 -3.66
C ILE A 134 8.39 15.61 -2.18
N GLY A 135 7.97 14.55 -1.47
CA GLY A 135 7.52 14.61 -0.08
C GLY A 135 8.54 15.22 0.88
N PRO A 136 9.75 14.65 1.04
CA PRO A 136 10.76 15.16 1.96
C PRO A 136 11.20 16.61 1.67
N PRO A 137 11.47 17.03 0.42
CA PRO A 137 11.76 18.44 0.13
C PRO A 137 10.65 19.41 0.54
N ILE A 138 9.37 19.07 0.34
CA ILE A 138 8.27 19.94 0.78
C ILE A 138 8.25 20.04 2.31
N VAL A 139 8.39 18.92 3.02
CA VAL A 139 8.40 18.92 4.49
C VAL A 139 9.60 19.69 5.03
N GLY A 140 10.77 19.53 4.42
CA GLY A 140 11.99 20.27 4.78
C GLY A 140 11.83 21.76 4.55
N PHE A 141 11.34 22.18 3.37
CA PHE A 141 11.09 23.58 3.08
C PHE A 141 10.10 24.23 4.06
N LEU A 142 9.04 23.50 4.43
CA LEU A 142 8.08 23.97 5.44
C LEU A 142 8.69 24.02 6.85
N ALA A 143 9.57 23.08 7.19
CA ALA A 143 10.28 23.07 8.46
C ALA A 143 11.30 24.23 8.55
N ASP A 144 11.94 24.60 7.43
CA ASP A 144 12.92 25.69 7.39
C ASP A 144 12.25 27.07 7.41
N LEU A 145 11.09 27.22 6.78
CA LEU A 145 10.35 28.49 6.74
C LEU A 145 9.61 28.82 8.05
N SER A 146 9.32 27.83 8.88
CA SER A 146 8.45 28.02 10.04
C SER A 146 9.09 27.53 11.33
N THR A 147 9.05 28.40 12.34
CA THR A 147 9.31 28.01 13.72
C THR A 147 8.17 27.17 14.32
N LEU A 148 7.02 27.12 13.63
CA LEU A 148 5.84 26.38 14.05
C LEU A 148 5.87 24.95 13.51
N ARG A 149 6.16 23.99 14.41
CA ARG A 149 6.10 22.54 14.17
C ARG A 149 4.86 22.06 13.42
N ILE A 150 3.71 22.72 13.63
CA ILE A 150 2.44 22.27 13.07
C ILE A 150 2.38 22.38 11.54
N LEU A 151 3.21 23.22 10.90
CA LEU A 151 3.24 23.33 9.44
C LEU A 151 3.77 22.05 8.76
N PRO A 152 5.01 21.59 9.03
CA PRO A 152 5.55 20.40 8.38
C PRO A 152 4.77 19.12 8.75
N VAL A 153 4.36 18.98 10.01
CA VAL A 153 3.54 17.82 10.46
C VAL A 153 2.11 17.91 9.91
N GLY A 154 1.54 19.11 9.83
CA GLY A 154 0.24 19.35 9.22
C GLY A 154 0.23 19.08 7.71
N ALA A 155 1.34 19.36 7.02
CA ALA A 155 1.46 19.08 5.59
C ALA A 155 1.39 17.58 5.29
N VAL A 156 2.12 16.74 6.02
CA VAL A 156 2.03 15.28 5.83
C VAL A 156 0.64 14.75 6.21
N PHE A 157 -0.01 15.32 7.22
CA PHE A 157 -1.39 15.01 7.56
C PHE A 157 -2.36 15.36 6.42
N VAL A 158 -2.26 16.56 5.86
CA VAL A 158 -3.10 17.02 4.73
C VAL A 158 -2.85 16.18 3.48
N MET A 159 -1.60 15.88 3.15
CA MET A 159 -1.27 15.01 2.01
C MET A 159 -1.88 13.61 2.16
N ALA A 160 -1.79 13.03 3.36
CA ALA A 160 -2.40 11.75 3.66
C ALA A 160 -3.93 11.83 3.60
N LEU A 161 -4.53 12.87 4.16
CA LEU A 161 -5.98 13.05 4.15
C LEU A 161 -6.51 13.22 2.71
N LEU A 162 -5.83 14.00 1.87
CA LEU A 162 -6.17 14.14 0.45
C LEU A 162 -6.03 12.81 -0.28
N GLY A 163 -4.95 12.06 -0.04
CA GLY A 163 -4.78 10.72 -0.59
C GLY A 163 -5.92 9.78 -0.20
N ALA A 164 -6.39 9.88 1.05
CA ALA A 164 -7.47 9.07 1.61
C ALA A 164 -8.79 9.44 0.93
N VAL A 165 -9.12 10.73 0.86
CA VAL A 165 -10.34 11.23 0.19
C VAL A 165 -10.36 10.82 -1.28
N VAL A 166 -9.26 10.97 -2.01
CA VAL A 166 -9.17 10.54 -3.42
C VAL A 166 -9.42 9.03 -3.53
N LEU A 167 -8.94 8.24 -2.58
CA LEU A 167 -9.19 6.79 -2.55
C LEU A 167 -10.66 6.44 -2.29
N LEU A 168 -11.39 7.22 -1.48
CA LEU A 168 -12.84 7.02 -1.27
C LEU A 168 -13.66 7.34 -2.52
N THR A 169 -13.19 8.29 -3.33
CA THR A 169 -13.82 8.62 -4.60
C THR A 169 -13.52 7.59 -5.71
N ALA A 170 -12.55 6.71 -5.50
CA ALA A 170 -12.22 5.65 -6.44
C ALA A 170 -13.27 4.52 -6.37
N SER A 171 -13.94 4.26 -7.50
CA SER A 171 -14.97 3.23 -7.63
C SER A 171 -14.40 1.85 -7.28
N THR A 172 -15.05 1.13 -6.36
CA THR A 172 -14.62 -0.21 -5.92
C THR A 172 -14.98 -1.33 -6.89
N ARG A 173 -15.30 -0.99 -8.15
CA ARG A 173 -15.73 -1.95 -9.16
C ARG A 173 -14.52 -2.41 -9.97
N PRO A 174 -14.36 -3.72 -10.23
CA PRO A 174 -13.32 -4.23 -11.11
C PRO A 174 -13.41 -3.54 -12.47
N VAL A 175 -12.27 -3.21 -13.06
CA VAL A 175 -12.22 -2.56 -14.38
C VAL A 175 -12.51 -3.64 -15.41
N ASP A 176 -13.63 -3.50 -16.11
CA ASP A 176 -14.04 -4.44 -17.15
C ASP A 176 -13.21 -4.15 -18.42
N PHE A 177 -12.03 -4.75 -18.50
CA PHE A 177 -11.33 -4.89 -19.76
C PHE A 177 -12.18 -5.86 -20.56
N GLY A 178 -12.95 -5.39 -21.55
CA GLY A 178 -13.85 -6.20 -22.38
C GLY A 178 -13.16 -7.30 -23.18
N VAL A 179 -12.50 -8.23 -22.49
CA VAL A 179 -12.02 -9.51 -22.99
C VAL A 179 -13.26 -10.34 -23.16
N SER A 180 -13.83 -10.21 -24.36
CA SER A 180 -14.75 -11.10 -25.03
C SER A 180 -15.34 -12.15 -24.11
N LYS A 181 -16.53 -11.86 -23.57
CA LYS A 181 -17.49 -12.94 -23.32
C LYS A 181 -17.44 -13.83 -24.57
N PRO A 182 -17.09 -15.12 -24.48
CA PRO A 182 -17.12 -15.98 -25.65
C PRO A 182 -18.50 -15.77 -26.27
N LEU A 183 -18.54 -15.35 -27.56
CA LEU A 183 -19.80 -15.23 -28.29
C LEU A 183 -20.59 -16.53 -28.01
N PRO A 184 -21.90 -16.47 -27.72
CA PRO A 184 -22.70 -17.67 -27.59
C PRO A 184 -22.40 -18.51 -28.83
N GLN A 185 -21.78 -19.68 -28.63
CA GLN A 185 -21.53 -20.58 -29.75
C GLN A 185 -22.90 -20.82 -30.38
N PRO A 186 -23.07 -20.55 -31.69
CA PRO A 186 -24.35 -20.82 -32.34
C PRO A 186 -24.65 -22.30 -32.10
N ALA A 187 -25.78 -22.56 -31.46
CA ALA A 187 -26.27 -23.90 -31.16
C ALA A 187 -26.66 -24.61 -32.47
N THR A 188 -25.68 -25.00 -33.27
CA THR A 188 -25.87 -25.78 -34.49
C THR A 188 -24.58 -26.51 -34.85
N GLU A 189 -24.25 -27.55 -34.09
CA GLU A 189 -23.65 -28.78 -34.65
C GLU A 189 -23.73 -29.89 -33.59
N VAL A 190 -24.91 -30.49 -33.50
CA VAL A 190 -25.06 -31.82 -32.91
C VAL A 190 -24.97 -32.84 -34.04
N ALA A 191 -24.06 -33.80 -33.81
CA ALA A 191 -23.89 -35.09 -34.47
C ALA A 191 -23.22 -35.09 -35.86
N THR A 192 -22.04 -35.73 -35.95
CA THR A 192 -21.87 -37.05 -36.61
C THR A 192 -20.43 -37.56 -36.34
N ASP A 193 -20.31 -38.54 -35.45
CA ASP A 193 -19.56 -39.79 -35.59
C ASP A 193 -18.04 -39.84 -35.97
N ILE A 194 -17.33 -40.69 -35.20
CA ILE A 194 -16.08 -41.46 -35.46
C ILE A 194 -14.75 -40.70 -35.60
N VAL A 195 -13.87 -40.81 -34.58
CA VAL A 195 -12.69 -41.70 -34.54
C VAL A 195 -11.92 -41.42 -33.23
N GLU A 196 -11.80 -42.48 -32.43
CA GLU A 196 -10.94 -42.62 -31.27
C GLU A 196 -9.46 -42.42 -31.66
N VAL A 197 -8.89 -41.24 -31.34
CA VAL A 197 -7.43 -41.04 -31.38
C VAL A 197 -6.89 -41.07 -29.95
N SER A 198 -6.50 -42.28 -29.54
CA SER A 198 -5.63 -42.56 -28.42
C SER A 198 -4.40 -41.64 -28.43
N ARG A 199 -4.35 -40.68 -27.51
CA ARG A 199 -3.11 -39.95 -27.17
C ARG A 199 -2.65 -40.39 -25.78
N ARG A 200 -1.98 -41.55 -25.72
CA ARG A 200 -1.12 -41.88 -24.57
C ARG A 200 0.12 -40.98 -24.60
N PRO A 201 0.51 -40.31 -23.51
CA PRO A 201 1.80 -39.62 -23.43
C PRO A 201 2.93 -40.63 -23.14
N THR A 202 3.80 -40.87 -24.12
CA THR A 202 5.00 -41.74 -24.03
C THR A 202 6.25 -40.94 -23.62
N VAL A 203 6.28 -40.37 -22.40
CA VAL A 203 7.44 -39.59 -21.90
C VAL A 203 7.99 -40.12 -20.57
N PHE A 204 7.61 -41.33 -20.16
CA PHE A 204 8.20 -41.99 -18.99
C PHE A 204 8.71 -43.39 -19.34
N GLU A 205 9.82 -43.44 -20.07
CA GLU A 205 10.78 -44.56 -19.94
C GLU A 205 11.99 -44.02 -19.19
N LEU A 206 12.00 -44.26 -17.88
CA LEU A 206 13.20 -44.28 -17.08
C LEU A 206 13.93 -45.58 -17.44
N GLU A 207 15.04 -45.50 -18.15
CA GLU A 207 16.01 -46.58 -18.21
C GLU A 207 16.46 -46.91 -16.78
N ALA A 208 16.22 -48.15 -16.38
CA ALA A 208 16.84 -48.78 -15.24
C ALA A 208 17.76 -49.88 -15.78
N VAL A 209 19.07 -49.58 -15.87
CA VAL A 209 20.21 -50.48 -15.56
C VAL A 209 21.40 -49.61 -15.20
#